data_AF-A0A7C6VEY8-F1
#
_entry.id   AF-A0A7C6VEY8-F1
#
_cell.length_a   1.000
_cell.length_b   1.000
_cell.length_c   1.000
_cell.angle_alpha   90.00
_cell.angle_beta   90.00
_cell.angle_gamma   90.00
#
_symmetry.space_group_name_H-M   'P 1'
#
loop_
_entity.id
_entity.type
_entity.pdbx_description
1 polymer ?
#
loop_
_entity_poly.entity_id
_entity_poly.type
_entity_poly.pdbx_seq_one_letter_code
_entity_poly.pdbx_strand_id
1 'polypeptide(L)'
;MDPLLAFAIVSSIFALGDIISIKSKSLISVLFVGSVFYLVGFWTIFPDDLNTIAQLQGLGAMMIGVLITHMGTLMNIRQLMDQWRTVVVALAALV
;
A
#
# COMPACT_ATOMS: atom_id res chain seq x y z
N MET A 1 12.21 -0.90 -20.30
CA MET A 1 10.95 -1.66 -20.25
C MET A 1 9.84 -0.75 -20.69
N ASP A 2 8.83 -1.25 -21.41
CA ASP A 2 7.66 -0.42 -21.72
C ASP A 2 6.87 -0.08 -20.45
N PRO A 3 6.45 1.18 -20.24
CA PRO A 3 5.69 1.59 -19.06
C PRO A 3 4.41 0.77 -18.84
N LEU A 4 3.73 0.40 -19.93
CA LEU A 4 2.54 -0.45 -19.88
C LEU A 4 2.83 -1.84 -19.31
N LEU A 5 3.97 -2.43 -19.70
CA LEU A 5 4.39 -3.74 -19.22
C LEU A 5 4.81 -3.67 -17.76
N ALA A 6 5.56 -2.63 -17.36
CA ALA A 6 5.91 -2.40 -15.96
C ALA A 6 4.67 -2.25 -15.07
N PHE A 7 3.69 -1.45 -15.51
CA PHE A 7 2.41 -1.30 -14.82
C PHE A 7 1.63 -2.62 -14.72
N ALA A 8 1.58 -3.41 -15.80
CA ALA A 8 0.89 -4.70 -15.81
C ALA A 8 1.54 -5.72 -14.85
N ILE A 9 2.88 -5.74 -14.78
CA ILE A 9 3.61 -6.58 -13.82
C ILE A 9 3.26 -6.18 -12.39
N VAL A 10 3.39 -4.89 -12.06
CA VAL A 10 3.11 -4.42 -10.69
C VAL A 10 1.66 -4.71 -10.31
N SER A 11 0.71 -4.41 -11.20
CA SER A 11 -0.71 -4.69 -10.97
C SER A 11 -0.98 -6.17 -10.77
N SER A 12 -0.28 -7.04 -11.50
CA SER A 12 -0.38 -8.50 -11.36
C SER A 12 0.15 -8.99 -10.01
N ILE A 13 1.24 -8.40 -9.51
CA ILE A 13 1.78 -8.70 -8.16
C ILE A 13 0.76 -8.31 -7.09
N PHE A 14 0.17 -7.12 -7.19
CA PHE A 14 -0.87 -6.69 -6.25
C PHE A 14 -2.12 -7.58 -6.33
N ALA A 15 -2.56 -7.97 -7.52
CA ALA A 15 -3.69 -8.88 -7.70
C ALA A 15 -3.42 -10.27 -7.07
N LEU A 16 -2.22 -10.82 -7.25
CA LEU A 16 -1.81 -12.06 -6.58
C LEU A 16 -1.74 -11.89 -5.06
N GLY A 17 -1.24 -10.75 -4.59
CA GLY A 17 -1.25 -10.37 -3.18
C GLY A 17 -2.65 -10.37 -2.57
N ASP A 18 -3.63 -9.78 -3.27
CA ASP A 18 -5.03 -9.77 -2.85
C ASP A 18 -5.62 -11.18 -2.79
N ILE A 19 -5.38 -12.01 -3.81
CA ILE A 19 -5.88 -13.39 -3.84
C ILE A 19 -5.32 -14.20 -2.64
N ILE A 20 -4.03 -14.05 -2.36
CA ILE A 20 -3.37 -14.72 -1.22
C ILE A 20 -3.90 -14.18 0.11
N SER A 21 -4.07 -12.85 0.22
CA SER A 21 -4.63 -12.20 1.41
C SER A 21 -6.04 -12.73 1.71
N ILE A 22 -6.93 -12.75 0.71
CA ILE A 22 -8.30 -13.27 0.85
C ILE A 22 -8.28 -14.74 1.26
N LYS A 23 -7.48 -15.57 0.58
CA LYS A 23 -7.39 -17.01 0.88
C LYS A 23 -6.82 -17.29 2.27
N SER A 24 -5.91 -16.45 2.75
CA SER A 24 -5.32 -16.55 4.08
C SER A 24 -6.17 -15.92 5.18
N LYS A 25 -7.39 -15.44 4.89
CA LYS A 25 -8.24 -14.68 5.82
C LYS A 25 -7.55 -13.43 6.38
N SER A 26 -6.84 -12.70 5.52
CA SER A 26 -6.05 -11.50 5.85
C SER A 26 -4.96 -11.72 6.91
N LEU A 27 -4.57 -12.97 7.15
CA LEU A 27 -3.47 -13.31 8.06
C LEU A 27 -2.13 -12.90 7.42
N ILE A 28 -2.04 -12.99 6.09
CA ILE A 28 -0.93 -12.46 5.30
C ILE A 28 -1.40 -11.18 4.60
N SER A 29 -0.80 -10.04 4.96
CA SER A 29 -1.11 -8.75 4.32
C SER A 29 -0.63 -8.72 2.86
N VAL A 30 -1.41 -8.06 2.01
CA VAL A 30 -1.06 -7.78 0.60
C VAL A 30 0.30 -7.10 0.49
N LEU A 31 0.63 -6.21 1.44
CA LEU A 31 1.93 -5.54 1.50
C LEU A 31 3.08 -6.53 1.68
N PHE A 32 2.92 -7.52 2.56
CA PHE A 32 3.95 -8.53 2.81
C PHE A 32 4.16 -9.41 1.58
N VAL A 33 3.07 -9.87 0.95
CA VAL A 33 3.14 -10.67 -0.28
C VAL A 33 3.84 -9.87 -1.37
N GLY A 34 3.44 -8.61 -1.56
CA GLY A 34 4.10 -7.69 -2.49
C GLY A 34 5.59 -7.56 -2.22
N SER A 35 6.01 -7.31 -0.98
CA SER A 35 7.42 -7.21 -0.59
C SER A 35 8.22 -8.48 -0.92
N VAL A 36 7.66 -9.67 -0.68
CA VAL A 36 8.33 -10.94 -1.04
C VAL A 36 8.48 -11.06 -2.56
N PHE A 37 7.45 -10.74 -3.33
CA PHE A 37 7.54 -10.74 -4.80
C PHE A 37 8.54 -9.72 -5.33
N TYR A 38 8.60 -8.51 -4.77
CA TYR A 38 9.60 -7.51 -5.13
C TYR A 38 11.01 -7.99 -4.80
N LEU A 39 11.22 -8.58 -3.61
CA LEU A 39 12.52 -9.11 -3.20
C LEU A 39 13.02 -10.19 -4.16
N VAL A 40 12.18 -11.18 -4.47
CA VAL A 40 12.52 -12.26 -5.41
C VAL A 40 12.68 -11.73 -6.85
N GLY A 41 11.82 -10.79 -7.23
CA GLY A 41 11.81 -10.18 -8.55
C GLY A 41 13.07 -9.36 -8.85
N PHE A 42 13.51 -8.50 -7.93
CA PHE A 42 14.75 -7.73 -8.09
C PHE A 42 16.00 -8.61 -8.17
N TRP A 43 15.98 -9.77 -7.53
CA TRP A 43 17.08 -10.73 -7.63
C TRP A 43 17.17 -11.47 -8.97
N THR A 44 16.09 -11.49 -9.76
CA THR A 44 15.99 -12.38 -10.92
C THR A 44 15.77 -11.63 -12.24
N ILE A 45 14.80 -10.70 -12.31
CA ILE A 45 14.28 -10.17 -13.58
C ILE A 45 13.89 -8.68 -13.51
N PHE A 46 13.56 -8.12 -12.34
CA PHE A 46 13.07 -6.74 -12.23
C PHE A 46 14.19 -5.72 -12.07
N PRO A 47 14.14 -4.58 -12.79
CA PRO A 47 15.05 -3.47 -12.53
C PRO A 47 14.64 -2.71 -11.27
N ASP A 48 15.63 -2.12 -10.59
CA ASP A 48 15.45 -1.39 -9.33
C ASP A 48 14.43 -0.24 -9.45
N ASP A 49 14.30 0.34 -10.64
CA ASP A 49 13.37 1.46 -10.93
C ASP A 49 11.99 1.02 -11.43
N LEU A 50 11.58 -0.24 -11.23
CA LEU A 50 10.31 -0.78 -11.74
C LEU A 50 9.09 0.10 -11.38
N ASN A 51 9.02 0.60 -10.15
CA ASN A 51 7.91 1.42 -9.67
C ASN A 51 7.87 2.81 -10.34
N THR A 52 9.04 3.35 -10.68
CA THR A 52 9.17 4.63 -11.38
C THR A 52 8.80 4.46 -12.85
N ILE A 53 9.21 3.36 -13.49
CA ILE A 53 8.86 3.02 -14.88
C ILE A 53 7.35 2.75 -15.01
N ALA A 54 6.74 2.11 -14.01
CA ALA A 54 5.30 1.89 -13.94
C ALA A 54 4.48 3.18 -13.68
N GLN A 55 5.14 4.32 -13.42
CA GLN A 55 4.53 5.62 -13.08
C GLN A 55 3.61 5.59 -11.83
N LEU A 56 3.74 4.55 -11.02
CA LEU A 56 2.88 4.32 -9.85
C LEU A 56 3.28 5.17 -8.65
N GLN A 57 4.54 5.59 -8.59
CA GLN A 57 5.07 6.32 -7.43
C GLN A 57 4.42 7.70 -7.26
N GLY A 58 4.28 8.45 -8.37
CA GLY A 58 3.58 9.73 -8.37
C GLY A 58 2.08 9.58 -8.10
N LEU A 59 1.45 8.56 -8.68
CA LEU A 59 0.04 8.25 -8.44
C LEU A 59 -0.23 7.89 -6.98
N GLY A 60 0.63 7.06 -6.38
CA GLY A 60 0.52 6.66 -4.98
C GLY A 60 0.58 7.85 -4.04
N ALA A 61 1.51 8.77 -4.25
CA ALA A 61 1.64 9.98 -3.44
C ALA A 61 0.36 10.85 -3.50
N MET A 62 -0.25 11.00 -4.68
CA MET A 62 -1.51 11.73 -4.83
C MET A 62 -2.69 11.03 -4.15
N MET A 63 -2.71 9.70 -4.16
CA MET A 63 -3.79 8.90 -3.58
C MET A 63 -3.79 8.89 -2.05
N ILE A 64 -2.64 9.10 -1.38
CA ILE A 64 -2.56 9.12 0.09
C ILE A 64 -3.56 10.13 0.67
N GLY A 65 -3.57 11.38 0.15
CA GLY A 65 -4.48 12.42 0.62
C GLY A 65 -5.94 12.03 0.43
N VAL A 66 -6.30 11.54 -0.77
CA VAL A 66 -7.67 11.13 -1.11
C VAL A 66 -8.16 9.99 -0.21
N LEU A 67 -7.31 8.99 0.04
CA LEU A 67 -7.65 7.84 0.88
C LEU A 67 -7.85 8.25 2.34
N ILE A 68 -6.99 9.12 2.87
CA ILE A 68 -7.12 9.66 4.24
C ILE A 68 -8.42 10.48 4.34
N THR A 69 -8.70 11.35 3.38
CA THR A 69 -9.95 12.12 3.36
C THR A 69 -11.16 11.21 3.30
N HIS A 70 -11.17 10.21 2.42
CA HIS A 70 -12.27 9.24 2.32
C HIS A 70 -12.52 8.52 3.65
N MET A 71 -11.46 7.99 4.29
CA MET A 71 -11.56 7.36 5.61
C MET A 71 -12.06 8.33 6.68
N GLY A 72 -11.59 9.58 6.66
CA GLY A 72 -12.04 10.62 7.57
C GLY A 72 -13.52 10.99 7.41
N THR A 73 -14.02 11.09 6.17
CA THR A 73 -15.43 11.43 5.89
C THR A 73 -16.43 10.34 6.28
N LEU A 74 -15.98 9.08 6.38
CA LEU A 74 -16.80 7.98 6.88
C LEU A 74 -17.01 8.03 8.40
N MET A 75 -16.17 8.80 9.11
CA MET A 75 -16.22 8.92 10.56
C MET A 75 -16.98 10.18 10.99
N ASN A 76 -17.90 10.03 11.95
CA ASN A 76 -18.61 11.18 12.51
C ASN A 76 -17.67 12.04 13.37
N ILE A 77 -17.95 13.34 13.48
CA ILE A 77 -17.13 14.30 14.25
C ILE A 77 -16.93 13.85 15.71
N ARG A 78 -17.93 13.22 16.32
CA ARG A 78 -17.81 12.67 17.69
C ARG A 78 -16.78 11.54 17.77
N GLN A 79 -16.81 10.61 16.81
CA GLN A 79 -15.86 9.51 16.74
C GLN A 79 -14.43 10.02 16.48
N LEU A 80 -14.29 11.07 15.67
CA LEU A 80 -13.00 11.74 15.45
C LEU A 80 -12.45 12.33 16.74
N MET A 81 -13.30 12.96 17.55
CA MET A 81 -12.91 13.51 18.85
C MET A 81 -12.57 12.41 19.86
N ASP A 82 -13.27 11.27 19.84
CA ASP A 82 -13.00 10.12 20.73
C ASP A 82 -11.63 9.45 20.45
N GLN A 83 -11.04 9.64 19.26
CA GLN A 83 -9.71 9.14 18.89
C GLN A 83 -8.54 9.91 19.56
N TRP A 84 -8.79 10.92 20.38
CA TRP A 84 -7.75 11.74 21.03
C TRP A 84 -6.74 10.90 21.83
N ARG A 85 -7.18 9.81 22.48
CA ARG A 85 -6.28 8.90 23.22
C ARG A 85 -5.32 8.19 22.28
N THR A 86 -5.80 7.75 21.12
CA THR A 86 -4.97 7.13 20.08
C THR A 86 -3.87 8.10 19.62
N VAL A 87 -4.21 9.37 19.40
CA VAL A 87 -3.25 10.40 19.00
C VAL A 87 -2.18 10.63 20.07
N VAL A 88 -2.58 10.75 21.34
CA VAL A 88 -1.64 10.95 22.46
C VAL A 88 -0.70 9.75 22.61
N VAL A 89 -1.22 8.53 22.54
CA VAL A 89 -0.40 7.31 22.62
C VAL A 89 0.58 7.22 21.45
N ALA A 90 0.14 7.53 20.23
CA ALA A 90 1.00 7.53 19.05
C ALA A 90 2.12 8.57 19.14
N LEU A 91 1.83 9.78 19.62
CA LEU A 91 2.85 10.83 19.83
C LEU A 91 3.83 10.45 20.93
N ALA A 92 3.35 9.86 22.02
CA ALA A 92 4.21 9.41 23.12
C ALA A 92 5.10 8.23 22.75
N ALA A 93 4.66 7.35 21.85
CA ALA A 93 5.47 6.24 21.36
C ALA A 93 6.58 6.69 20.38
N LEU A 94 6.43 7.85 19.75
CA LEU A 94 7.41 8.42 18.83
C LEU A 94 8.56 9.13 19.56
N VAL A 95 8.31 9.65 20.78
CA VAL A 95 9.28 10.35 21.63
C VAL A 95 10.02 9.35 22.51
#